data_AF-A0A0B6Y7D2-F1
#
_entry.id   AF-A0A0B6Y7D2-F1
#
_cell.length_a   1.000
_cell.length_b   1.000
_cell.length_c   1.000
_cell.angle_alpha   90.00
_cell.angle_beta   90.00
_cell.angle_gamma   90.00
#
_symmetry.space_group_name_H-M   'P 1'
#
loop_
_entity.id
_entity.type
_entity.pdbx_description
1 polymer ?
#
loop_
_entity_poly.entity_id
_entity_poly.type
_entity_poly.pdbx_seq_one_letter_code
_entity_poly.pdbx_strand_id
1 'polypeptide(L)'
;EGFIKIFTRKIDDDDVTSDGQLEIPLVRETENEFNETDTDSSSPVIKNLRHLSKVLGSSNFLSLAHHVVVGNQVIVSGHHRPLVLSILNSLKSLLPRGCCRVIPYSSTYQESWKCNFLGLSADVPLSQLMNSSEMYVLLEIVVRQQQTSSVTEGLTCLVGLTSDVHWPDPDDSHFRNLEFKMSGIILPHKVPTVLSRMVIALQNENLSLQVVDAAFTCLKEEWMNKVKVLFKFTKAGGNRSEDDTRKLLQIVGAREEDKLLLKFWMTGLSVQYKTHILASSIVHR
;
A
#
# COMPACT_ATOMS: atom_id res chain seq x y z
N GLU A 1 27.95 23.08 -22.51
CA GLU A 1 28.29 21.64 -22.39
C GLU A 1 29.09 21.46 -21.11
N GLY A 2 28.56 20.70 -20.15
CA GLY A 2 29.17 20.59 -18.82
C GLY A 2 28.89 19.22 -18.24
N PHE A 3 29.67 18.22 -18.66
CA PHE A 3 29.65 16.89 -18.08
C PHE A 3 30.45 16.89 -16.78
N ILE A 4 29.80 16.55 -15.67
CA ILE A 4 30.48 16.27 -14.40
C ILE A 4 31.10 14.88 -14.51
N LYS A 5 32.45 14.82 -14.47
CA LYS A 5 33.23 13.57 -14.35
C LYS A 5 32.97 12.95 -12.98
N ILE A 6 32.35 11.78 -12.95
CA ILE A 6 32.22 10.95 -11.75
C ILE A 6 33.51 10.13 -11.61
N PHE A 7 34.28 10.36 -10.54
CA PHE A 7 35.38 9.48 -10.14
C PHE A 7 34.83 8.39 -9.23
N THR A 8 34.81 7.14 -9.70
CA THR A 8 34.58 5.97 -8.85
C THR A 8 35.92 5.55 -8.24
N ARG A 9 36.13 5.87 -6.95
CA ARG A 9 37.24 5.30 -6.19
C ARG A 9 36.80 3.92 -5.70
N LYS A 10 37.47 2.87 -6.18
CA LYS A 10 37.42 1.53 -5.58
C LYS A 10 38.00 1.65 -4.17
N ILE A 11 37.24 1.19 -3.17
CA ILE A 11 37.73 1.00 -1.81
C ILE A 11 38.05 -0.48 -1.73
N ASP A 12 39.34 -0.78 -1.53
CA ASP A 12 39.82 -2.11 -1.20
C ASP A 12 39.46 -2.41 0.26
N ASP A 13 38.97 -3.62 0.49
CA ASP A 13 38.77 -4.22 1.81
C ASP A 13 40.13 -4.36 2.50
N ASP A 14 40.36 -3.62 3.58
CA ASP A 14 40.94 -4.14 4.83
C ASP A 14 41.11 -3.03 5.87
N ASP A 15 40.63 -3.34 7.08
CA ASP A 15 40.97 -2.76 8.38
C ASP A 15 40.33 -1.40 8.81
N VAL A 16 39.44 -1.44 9.80
CA VAL A 16 39.72 -1.09 11.21
C VAL A 16 38.45 -1.20 12.06
N THR A 17 38.60 -1.91 13.17
CA THR A 17 37.67 -2.25 14.27
C THR A 17 37.30 -1.11 15.24
N SER A 18 36.14 -1.30 15.89
CA SER A 18 35.65 -0.73 17.18
C SER A 18 35.35 0.77 17.28
N ASP A 19 34.05 1.12 17.37
CA ASP A 19 33.42 1.39 18.68
C ASP A 19 31.88 1.49 18.58
N GLY A 20 31.20 1.17 19.69
CA GLY A 20 29.80 0.72 19.74
C GLY A 20 28.70 1.64 19.18
N GLN A 21 27.73 1.01 18.50
CA GLN A 21 26.42 1.60 18.17
C GLN A 21 25.31 0.55 18.23
N LEU A 22 24.17 1.02 18.77
CA LEU A 22 22.88 0.34 18.90
C LEU A 22 22.47 -0.39 17.61
N GLU A 23 22.26 -1.70 17.73
CA GLU A 23 21.75 -2.56 16.66
C GLU A 23 20.30 -2.21 16.32
N ILE A 24 20.11 -1.57 15.17
CA ILE A 24 18.84 -1.58 14.45
C ILE A 24 18.94 -2.75 13.45
N PRO A 25 18.06 -3.76 13.50
CA PRO A 25 18.19 -4.91 12.62
C PRO A 25 18.07 -4.50 11.15
N LEU A 26 19.17 -4.63 10.42
CA LEU A 26 19.24 -4.59 8.97
C LEU A 26 18.45 -5.79 8.43
N VAL A 27 17.18 -5.57 8.07
CA VAL A 27 16.43 -6.55 7.28
C VAL A 27 17.07 -6.58 5.89
N ARG A 28 17.96 -7.56 5.67
CA ARG A 28 18.43 -7.92 4.35
C ARG A 28 17.22 -8.40 3.55
N GLU A 29 16.93 -7.69 2.47
CA GLU A 29 15.99 -8.13 1.45
C GLU A 29 16.58 -9.38 0.79
N THR A 30 16.23 -10.57 1.29
CA THR A 30 16.30 -11.79 0.49
C THR A 30 15.22 -11.68 -0.58
N GLU A 31 15.61 -11.18 -1.74
CA GLU A 31 14.99 -11.56 -3.02
C GLU A 31 15.24 -13.06 -3.21
N ASN A 32 14.48 -13.89 -2.49
CA ASN A 32 14.35 -15.30 -2.83
C ASN A 32 13.43 -15.37 -4.05
N GLU A 33 14.05 -15.53 -5.21
CA GLU A 33 13.43 -16.16 -6.39
C GLU A 33 12.68 -17.41 -5.91
N PHE A 34 11.36 -17.38 -6.02
CA PHE A 34 10.52 -18.50 -5.61
C PHE A 34 10.57 -19.55 -6.71
N ASN A 35 11.01 -20.75 -6.35
CA ASN A 35 10.81 -21.96 -7.14
C ASN A 35 9.32 -22.12 -7.47
N GLU A 36 9.02 -22.11 -8.76
CA GLU A 36 7.77 -22.61 -9.33
C GLU A 36 7.67 -24.12 -9.06
N THR A 37 6.99 -24.51 -7.99
CA THR A 37 6.43 -25.85 -7.87
C THR A 37 5.07 -25.74 -7.19
N ASP A 38 4.05 -26.19 -7.90
CA ASP A 38 2.61 -26.25 -7.57
C ASP A 38 1.77 -25.00 -7.88
N THR A 39 1.80 -24.56 -9.15
CA THR A 39 0.67 -23.84 -9.74
C THR A 39 -0.39 -24.85 -10.16
N ASP A 40 -1.32 -25.16 -9.25
CA ASP A 40 -2.60 -25.74 -9.63
C ASP A 40 -3.30 -24.71 -10.52
N SER A 41 -3.46 -24.99 -11.81
CA SER A 41 -3.96 -24.04 -12.82
C SER A 41 -5.42 -23.62 -12.62
N SER A 42 -6.08 -24.14 -11.57
CA SER A 42 -7.50 -23.92 -11.22
C SER A 42 -7.71 -22.91 -10.07
N SER A 43 -6.64 -22.28 -9.59
CA SER A 43 -6.66 -21.44 -8.39
C SER A 43 -7.05 -19.98 -8.70
N PRO A 44 -8.08 -19.38 -8.03
CA PRO A 44 -8.49 -18.00 -8.32
C PRO A 44 -7.36 -17.01 -7.99
N VAL A 45 -7.04 -16.12 -8.93
CA VAL A 45 -6.02 -15.07 -8.76
C VAL A 45 -6.50 -13.73 -9.33
N ILE A 46 -6.14 -12.64 -8.65
CA ILE A 46 -6.37 -11.29 -9.14
C ILE A 46 -5.30 -10.94 -10.17
N LYS A 47 -5.76 -10.60 -11.37
CA LYS A 47 -4.91 -10.34 -12.54
C LYS A 47 -4.24 -8.96 -12.48
N ASN A 48 -4.96 -7.94 -12.01
CA ASN A 48 -4.50 -6.55 -11.90
C ASN A 48 -5.47 -5.72 -11.03
N LEU A 49 -5.14 -4.45 -10.78
CA LEU A 49 -6.00 -3.54 -10.01
C LEU A 49 -7.39 -3.31 -10.60
N ARG A 50 -7.53 -3.28 -11.93
CA ARG A 50 -8.86 -3.12 -12.57
C ARG A 50 -9.73 -4.35 -12.29
N HIS A 51 -9.14 -5.54 -12.38
CA HIS A 51 -9.81 -6.78 -11.99
C HIS A 51 -10.19 -6.74 -10.49
N LEU A 52 -9.28 -6.35 -9.59
CA LEU A 52 -9.59 -6.21 -8.17
C LEU A 52 -10.75 -5.23 -7.91
N SER A 53 -10.74 -4.08 -8.59
CA SER A 53 -11.80 -3.07 -8.47
C SER A 53 -13.17 -3.61 -8.92
N LYS A 54 -13.20 -4.47 -9.94
CA LYS A 54 -14.44 -5.10 -10.43
C LYS A 54 -14.95 -6.15 -9.44
N VAL A 55 -14.06 -6.96 -8.89
CA VAL A 55 -14.38 -7.99 -7.89
C VAL A 55 -14.95 -7.39 -6.60
N LEU A 56 -14.33 -6.32 -6.09
CA LEU A 56 -14.74 -5.69 -4.83
C LEU A 56 -15.91 -4.70 -5.00
N GLY A 57 -16.06 -4.13 -6.20
CA GLY A 57 -16.93 -2.98 -6.46
C GLY A 57 -16.27 -1.64 -6.09
N SER A 58 -16.73 -0.57 -6.74
CA SER A 58 -16.10 0.77 -6.69
C SER A 58 -15.91 1.34 -5.28
N SER A 59 -16.93 1.22 -4.41
CA SER A 59 -16.90 1.81 -3.06
C SER A 59 -15.91 1.09 -2.13
N ASN A 60 -15.96 -0.25 -2.14
CA ASN A 60 -15.06 -1.10 -1.36
C ASN A 60 -13.62 -0.96 -1.83
N PHE A 61 -13.41 -0.95 -3.16
CA PHE A 61 -12.10 -0.72 -3.73
C PHE A 61 -11.54 0.65 -3.35
N LEU A 62 -12.35 1.72 -3.45
CA LEU A 62 -11.92 3.06 -3.06
C LEU A 62 -11.50 3.11 -1.58
N SER A 63 -12.27 2.47 -0.71
CA SER A 63 -11.97 2.36 0.71
C SER A 63 -10.68 1.58 0.97
N LEU A 64 -10.51 0.42 0.34
CA LEU A 64 -9.28 -0.37 0.43
C LEU A 64 -8.06 0.42 -0.07
N ALA A 65 -8.17 1.03 -1.24
CA ALA A 65 -7.10 1.82 -1.85
C ALA A 65 -6.76 3.07 -1.03
N HIS A 66 -7.74 3.68 -0.35
CA HIS A 66 -7.50 4.76 0.60
C HIS A 66 -6.58 4.32 1.74
N HIS A 67 -6.91 3.22 2.41
CA HIS A 67 -6.08 2.67 3.49
C HIS A 67 -4.65 2.34 2.99
N VAL A 68 -4.52 1.81 1.78
CA VAL A 68 -3.23 1.56 1.14
C VAL A 68 -2.41 2.86 1.02
N VAL A 69 -2.94 3.89 0.37
CA VAL A 69 -2.16 5.08 0.02
C VAL A 69 -1.79 5.95 1.23
N VAL A 70 -2.57 5.91 2.31
CA VAL A 70 -2.28 6.63 3.56
C VAL A 70 -1.42 5.83 4.53
N GLY A 71 -1.14 4.56 4.23
CA GLY A 71 -0.21 3.73 4.99
C GLY A 71 -0.79 3.02 6.21
N ASN A 72 -2.11 2.88 6.27
CA ASN A 72 -2.76 2.03 7.25
C ASN A 72 -2.37 0.56 6.99
N GLN A 73 -2.54 -0.30 7.99
CA GLN A 73 -2.31 -1.72 7.79
C GLN A 73 -3.43 -2.32 6.93
N VAL A 74 -3.05 -3.06 5.89
CA VAL A 74 -3.94 -3.78 4.98
C VAL A 74 -3.76 -5.26 5.22
N ILE A 75 -4.82 -5.90 5.70
CA ILE A 75 -4.83 -7.30 6.07
C ILE A 75 -5.73 -8.05 5.10
N VAL A 76 -5.20 -9.07 4.44
CA VAL A 76 -5.97 -9.94 3.54
C VAL A 76 -5.97 -11.34 4.14
N SER A 77 -7.13 -11.77 4.64
CA SER A 77 -7.31 -13.07 5.28
C SER A 77 -8.00 -14.04 4.34
N GLY A 78 -7.48 -15.26 4.22
CA GLY A 78 -8.12 -16.30 3.40
C GLY A 78 -7.37 -17.63 3.39
N HIS A 79 -8.10 -18.71 3.10
CA HIS A 79 -7.53 -20.06 2.99
C HIS A 79 -6.64 -20.23 1.75
N HIS A 80 -6.94 -19.48 0.68
CA HIS A 80 -6.28 -19.65 -0.61
C HIS A 80 -5.09 -18.69 -0.78
N ARG A 81 -3.89 -19.17 -0.47
CA ARG A 81 -2.66 -18.38 -0.47
C ARG A 81 -2.35 -17.66 -1.79
N PRO A 82 -2.48 -18.27 -2.99
CA PRO A 82 -2.24 -17.55 -4.25
C PRO A 82 -3.19 -16.36 -4.45
N LEU A 83 -4.45 -16.48 -4.03
CA LEU A 83 -5.42 -15.39 -4.11
C LEU A 83 -5.02 -14.23 -3.19
N VAL A 84 -4.73 -14.53 -1.93
CA VAL A 84 -4.26 -13.54 -0.94
C VAL A 84 -3.04 -12.79 -1.48
N LEU A 85 -2.05 -13.52 -1.99
CA LEU A 85 -0.84 -12.93 -2.54
C LEU A 85 -1.11 -12.05 -3.78
N SER A 86 -1.96 -12.50 -4.70
CA SER A 86 -2.31 -11.76 -5.91
C SER A 86 -3.03 -10.43 -5.60
N ILE A 87 -3.86 -10.38 -4.55
CA ILE A 87 -4.49 -9.16 -4.05
C ILE A 87 -3.41 -8.21 -3.52
N LEU A 88 -2.54 -8.67 -2.62
CA LEU A 88 -1.48 -7.85 -2.05
C LEU A 88 -0.56 -7.28 -3.13
N ASN A 89 -0.16 -8.11 -4.10
CA ASN A 89 0.68 -7.70 -5.22
C ASN A 89 0.00 -6.63 -6.09
N SER A 90 -1.29 -6.76 -6.34
CA SER A 90 -2.06 -5.74 -7.06
C SER A 90 -2.08 -4.42 -6.29
N LEU A 91 -2.33 -4.44 -4.98
CA LEU A 91 -2.40 -3.24 -4.13
C LEU A 91 -1.06 -2.52 -3.98
N LYS A 92 0.07 -3.25 -3.96
CA LYS A 92 1.43 -2.66 -3.90
C LYS A 92 1.68 -1.65 -5.02
N SER A 93 1.07 -1.82 -6.19
CA SER A 93 1.27 -0.92 -7.32
C SER A 93 0.79 0.52 -7.05
N LEU A 94 -0.09 0.73 -6.06
CA LEU A 94 -0.55 2.05 -5.61
C LEU A 94 0.52 2.84 -4.84
N LEU A 95 1.57 2.18 -4.34
CA LEU A 95 2.58 2.79 -3.49
C LEU A 95 3.94 2.94 -4.16
N PRO A 96 4.76 3.92 -3.72
CA PRO A 96 6.19 3.92 -3.97
C PRO A 96 6.84 2.68 -3.35
N ARG A 97 7.88 2.12 -3.99
CA ARG A 97 8.54 0.88 -3.53
C ARG A 97 8.99 0.95 -2.07
N GLY A 98 9.61 2.05 -1.65
CA GLY A 98 10.08 2.26 -0.27
C GLY A 98 8.98 2.35 0.80
N CYS A 99 7.71 2.46 0.40
CA CYS A 99 6.57 2.48 1.32
C CYS A 99 5.95 1.09 1.55
N CYS A 100 6.44 0.05 0.88
CA CYS A 100 5.88 -1.29 0.93
C CYS A 100 6.66 -2.19 1.90
N ARG A 101 6.00 -2.67 2.96
CA ARG A 101 6.49 -3.70 3.87
C ARG A 101 5.47 -4.82 3.90
N VAL A 102 5.82 -5.97 3.32
CA VAL A 102 4.87 -7.03 2.98
C VAL A 102 5.24 -8.31 3.71
N ILE A 103 4.30 -8.86 4.46
CA ILE A 103 4.32 -10.25 4.91
C ILE A 103 3.31 -11.01 4.05
N PRO A 104 3.75 -11.87 3.12
CA PRO A 104 2.89 -12.39 2.05
C PRO A 104 1.80 -13.35 2.56
N TYR A 105 2.11 -14.13 3.59
CA TYR A 105 1.16 -15.04 4.23
C TYR A 105 1.70 -15.47 5.60
N SER A 106 0.92 -15.28 6.67
CA SER A 106 1.29 -15.57 8.05
C SER A 106 0.22 -16.43 8.74
N SER A 107 0.65 -17.34 9.62
CA SER A 107 -0.22 -18.13 10.50
C SER A 107 -0.50 -17.45 11.85
N THR A 108 0.02 -16.24 12.06
CA THR A 108 -0.23 -15.40 13.24
C THR A 108 -0.37 -13.95 12.82
N TYR A 109 -1.09 -13.15 13.62
CA TYR A 109 -1.14 -11.71 13.41
C TYR A 109 0.25 -11.06 13.52
N GLN A 110 0.46 -9.97 12.78
CA GLN A 110 1.67 -9.17 12.81
C GLN A 110 1.27 -7.69 12.87
N GLU A 111 1.87 -6.94 13.80
CA GLU A 111 1.58 -5.52 14.04
C GLU A 111 1.98 -4.61 12.86
N SER A 112 1.38 -3.40 12.77
CA SER A 112 1.61 -2.48 11.63
C SER A 112 3.03 -1.94 11.54
N TRP A 113 3.79 -1.93 12.64
CA TRP A 113 5.20 -1.53 12.62
C TRP A 113 6.09 -2.56 11.93
N LYS A 114 5.66 -3.83 11.79
CA LYS A 114 6.37 -4.84 11.00
C LYS A 114 6.03 -4.75 9.52
N CYS A 115 4.74 -4.64 9.20
CA CYS A 115 4.26 -4.62 7.82
C CYS A 115 2.97 -3.80 7.67
N ASN A 116 2.88 -3.03 6.58
CA ASN A 116 1.62 -2.42 6.16
C ASN A 116 0.79 -3.32 5.26
N PHE A 117 1.36 -4.39 4.68
CA PHE A 117 0.63 -5.43 3.97
C PHE A 117 0.82 -6.77 4.67
N LEU A 118 -0.28 -7.39 5.08
CA LEU A 118 -0.29 -8.68 5.78
C LEU A 118 -1.25 -9.64 5.09
N GLY A 119 -0.73 -10.73 4.55
CA GLY A 119 -1.53 -11.90 4.21
C GLY A 119 -1.68 -12.77 5.45
N LEU A 120 -2.89 -13.25 5.73
CA LEU A 120 -3.20 -14.00 6.95
C LEU A 120 -3.96 -15.29 6.61
N SER A 121 -3.66 -16.37 7.33
CA SER A 121 -4.52 -17.56 7.29
C SER A 121 -5.89 -17.24 7.87
N ALA A 122 -6.93 -17.83 7.29
CA ALA A 122 -8.30 -17.73 7.79
C ALA A 122 -8.49 -18.37 9.17
N ASP A 123 -7.59 -19.28 9.58
CA ASP A 123 -7.63 -19.94 10.89
C ASP A 123 -7.17 -19.03 12.05
N VAL A 124 -6.62 -17.86 11.75
CA VAL A 124 -6.10 -16.95 12.78
C VAL A 124 -7.25 -16.20 13.47
N PRO A 125 -7.38 -16.29 14.81
CA PRO A 125 -8.44 -15.57 15.51
C PRO A 125 -8.29 -14.05 15.37
N LEU A 126 -9.34 -13.40 14.86
CA LEU A 126 -9.36 -11.95 14.64
C LEU A 126 -9.43 -11.12 15.94
N SER A 127 -9.63 -11.76 17.09
CA SER A 127 -9.61 -11.11 18.41
C SER A 127 -8.28 -10.39 18.70
N GLN A 128 -7.18 -10.82 18.07
CA GLN A 128 -5.89 -10.15 18.13
C GLN A 128 -5.91 -8.75 17.47
N LEU A 129 -6.78 -8.52 16.48
CA LEU A 129 -6.92 -7.19 15.86
C LEU A 129 -7.69 -6.21 16.76
N MET A 130 -8.66 -6.70 17.54
CA MET A 130 -9.53 -5.84 18.36
C MET A 130 -8.80 -5.14 19.51
N ASN A 131 -7.63 -5.69 19.90
CA ASN A 131 -6.78 -5.10 20.93
C ASN A 131 -5.83 -4.02 20.37
N SER A 132 -5.75 -3.87 19.05
CA SER A 132 -4.89 -2.88 18.40
C SER A 132 -5.60 -1.54 18.29
N SER A 133 -4.98 -0.48 18.80
CA SER A 133 -5.42 0.91 18.58
C SER A 133 -5.03 1.44 17.19
N GLU A 134 -4.49 0.58 16.32
CA GLU A 134 -3.94 0.96 15.03
C GLU A 134 -5.03 1.01 13.94
N MET A 135 -4.87 1.92 12.99
CA MET A 135 -5.76 2.03 11.85
C MET A 135 -5.46 0.89 10.86
N TYR A 136 -6.42 0.01 10.64
CA TYR A 136 -6.32 -1.10 9.69
C TYR A 136 -7.55 -1.21 8.78
N VAL A 137 -7.40 -1.94 7.68
CA VAL A 137 -8.51 -2.49 6.91
C VAL A 137 -8.31 -4.00 6.77
N LEU A 138 -9.37 -4.76 7.04
CA LEU A 138 -9.38 -6.20 6.87
C LEU A 138 -10.25 -6.55 5.66
N LEU A 139 -9.68 -7.30 4.73
CA LEU A 139 -10.36 -7.96 3.63
C LEU A 139 -10.35 -9.46 3.88
N GLU A 140 -11.49 -10.01 4.26
CA GLU A 140 -11.67 -11.43 4.51
C GLU A 140 -12.29 -12.12 3.29
N ILE A 141 -11.68 -13.24 2.88
CA ILE A 141 -12.11 -14.06 1.75
C ILE A 141 -12.75 -15.31 2.31
N VAL A 142 -14.08 -15.37 2.25
CA VAL A 142 -14.87 -16.49 2.76
C VAL A 142 -15.56 -17.23 1.61
N VAL A 143 -15.80 -18.52 1.79
CA VAL A 143 -16.61 -19.29 0.84
C VAL A 143 -18.08 -19.01 1.14
N ARG A 144 -18.86 -18.66 0.11
CA ARG A 144 -20.32 -18.49 0.21
C ARG A 144 -20.94 -19.80 0.68
N GLN A 145 -21.48 -19.82 1.89
CA GLN A 145 -22.35 -20.90 2.31
C GLN A 145 -23.69 -20.73 1.59
N GLN A 146 -24.13 -21.76 0.86
CA GLN A 146 -25.49 -21.78 0.30
C GLN A 146 -26.47 -21.79 1.49
N GLN A 147 -27.14 -20.67 1.75
CA GLN A 147 -28.19 -20.63 2.77
C GLN A 147 -29.34 -21.53 2.31
N THR A 148 -29.53 -22.66 3.00
CA THR A 148 -30.86 -23.26 3.13
C THR A 148 -31.71 -22.30 3.95
N SER A 149 -32.75 -21.77 3.33
CA SER A 149 -33.63 -20.73 3.86
C SER A 149 -34.14 -21.02 5.29
N SER A 150 -33.81 -20.15 6.24
CA SER A 150 -34.63 -19.96 7.43
C SER A 150 -34.62 -18.48 7.81
N VAL A 151 -35.77 -17.84 7.58
CA VAL A 151 -36.07 -16.46 7.95
C VAL A 151 -36.00 -16.33 9.47
N THR A 152 -35.16 -15.44 9.98
CA THR A 152 -35.46 -14.68 11.20
C THR A 152 -34.76 -13.33 11.15
N GLU A 153 -35.58 -12.29 11.32
CA GLU A 153 -35.25 -10.88 11.29
C GLU A 153 -34.43 -10.47 12.52
N GLY A 154 -33.46 -9.57 12.34
CA GLY A 154 -32.86 -8.82 13.44
C GLY A 154 -31.39 -8.46 13.26
N LEU A 155 -31.13 -7.16 13.00
CA LEU A 155 -29.85 -6.43 13.02
C LEU A 155 -29.01 -6.45 11.72
N THR A 156 -29.38 -5.53 10.82
CA THR A 156 -28.51 -4.73 9.92
C THR A 156 -27.18 -5.35 9.47
N CYS A 157 -27.24 -6.14 8.40
CA CYS A 157 -26.10 -6.36 7.51
C CYS A 157 -26.32 -5.49 6.26
N LEU A 158 -25.79 -4.26 6.25
CA LEU A 158 -25.77 -3.39 5.06
C LEU A 158 -24.64 -3.82 4.10
N VAL A 159 -24.63 -5.09 3.70
CA VAL A 159 -23.73 -5.60 2.66
C VAL A 159 -24.57 -6.39 1.66
N GLY A 160 -25.23 -5.65 0.79
CA GLY A 160 -26.00 -6.24 -0.30
C GLY A 160 -26.61 -5.12 -1.13
N LEU A 161 -26.24 -5.07 -2.41
CA LEU A 161 -26.65 -4.10 -3.43
C LEU A 161 -25.77 -2.83 -3.57
N THR A 162 -24.48 -2.99 -3.82
CA THR A 162 -23.82 -2.06 -4.76
C THR A 162 -24.03 -2.63 -6.17
N SER A 163 -24.85 -1.96 -6.98
CA SER A 163 -25.28 -2.34 -8.33
C SER A 163 -24.16 -2.44 -9.39
N ASP A 164 -22.89 -2.28 -8.98
CA ASP A 164 -21.76 -2.03 -9.89
C ASP A 164 -20.77 -3.21 -9.95
N VAL A 165 -21.06 -4.35 -9.32
CA VAL A 165 -20.24 -5.56 -9.44
C VAL A 165 -20.49 -6.18 -10.81
N HIS A 166 -19.76 -5.70 -11.80
CA HIS A 166 -19.78 -6.24 -13.15
C HIS A 166 -18.76 -7.37 -13.25
N TRP A 167 -19.24 -8.61 -13.36
CA TRP A 167 -18.41 -9.80 -13.65
C TRP A 167 -18.22 -9.92 -15.16
N PRO A 168 -17.11 -9.44 -15.75
CA PRO A 168 -17.02 -9.27 -17.20
C PRO A 168 -16.33 -10.44 -17.90
N ASP A 169 -15.74 -11.39 -17.16
CA ASP A 169 -14.89 -12.43 -17.77
C ASP A 169 -15.44 -13.83 -17.46
N PRO A 170 -15.71 -14.68 -18.48
CA PRO A 170 -16.10 -16.08 -18.27
C PRO A 170 -15.07 -16.89 -17.46
N ASP A 171 -13.81 -16.43 -17.42
CA ASP A 171 -12.70 -17.01 -16.66
C ASP A 171 -12.81 -16.79 -15.13
N ASP A 172 -13.62 -15.81 -14.67
CA ASP A 172 -13.76 -15.49 -13.24
C ASP A 172 -14.78 -16.39 -12.51
N SER A 173 -15.15 -17.53 -13.10
CA SER A 173 -16.11 -18.48 -12.52
C SER A 173 -15.70 -18.96 -11.12
N HIS A 174 -14.39 -19.05 -10.86
CA HIS A 174 -13.80 -19.44 -9.57
C HIS A 174 -14.11 -18.44 -8.43
N PHE A 175 -14.41 -17.17 -8.74
CA PHE A 175 -14.78 -16.17 -7.74
C PHE A 175 -16.25 -16.24 -7.34
N ARG A 176 -17.11 -16.99 -8.06
CA ARG A 176 -18.55 -17.05 -7.80
C ARG A 176 -18.91 -17.67 -6.45
N ASN A 177 -18.05 -18.54 -5.93
CA ASN A 177 -18.25 -19.16 -4.62
C ASN A 177 -17.54 -18.39 -3.50
N LEU A 178 -16.90 -17.26 -3.81
CA LEU A 178 -16.21 -16.43 -2.83
C LEU A 178 -17.04 -15.20 -2.47
N GLU A 179 -16.93 -14.79 -1.22
CA GLU A 179 -17.45 -13.54 -0.69
C GLU A 179 -16.30 -12.77 -0.06
N PHE A 180 -16.24 -11.47 -0.36
CA PHE A 180 -15.23 -10.55 0.14
C PHE A 180 -15.87 -9.67 1.20
N LYS A 181 -15.53 -9.90 2.47
CA LYS A 181 -16.01 -9.11 3.59
C LYS A 181 -14.97 -8.09 3.97
N MET A 182 -15.38 -6.84 4.16
CA MET A 182 -14.48 -5.78 4.57
C MET A 182 -14.85 -5.24 5.95
N SER A 183 -13.84 -5.02 6.78
CA SER A 183 -13.95 -4.47 8.14
C SER A 183 -12.88 -3.41 8.38
N GLY A 184 -13.12 -2.51 9.34
CA GLY A 184 -12.23 -1.37 9.61
C GLY A 184 -12.33 -0.25 8.56
N ILE A 185 -13.40 -0.23 7.76
CA ILE A 185 -13.61 0.81 6.75
C ILE A 185 -14.02 2.11 7.42
N ILE A 186 -13.11 3.09 7.43
CA ILE A 186 -13.43 4.48 7.73
C ILE A 186 -12.96 5.30 6.53
N LEU A 187 -13.85 5.52 5.58
CA LEU A 187 -13.55 6.39 4.44
C LEU A 187 -13.81 7.86 4.86
N PRO A 188 -12.80 8.74 4.79
CA PRO A 188 -13.05 10.16 4.98
C PRO A 188 -13.89 10.74 3.84
N HIS A 189 -14.56 11.87 4.09
CA HIS A 189 -15.36 12.58 3.06
C HIS A 189 -14.55 12.94 1.80
N LYS A 190 -13.22 13.06 1.92
CA LYS A 190 -12.31 13.33 0.81
C LYS A 190 -11.12 12.40 0.87
N VAL A 191 -10.79 11.80 -0.27
CA VAL A 191 -9.59 10.99 -0.45
C VAL A 191 -8.42 11.83 -0.97
N PRO A 192 -7.17 11.38 -0.76
CA PRO A 192 -6.00 12.05 -1.32
C PRO A 192 -6.13 12.25 -2.84
N THR A 193 -5.62 13.39 -3.30
CA THR A 193 -5.68 13.83 -4.70
C THR A 193 -5.04 12.82 -5.64
N VAL A 194 -3.90 12.23 -5.25
CA VAL A 194 -3.24 11.18 -6.04
C VAL A 194 -4.12 9.96 -6.23
N LEU A 195 -4.83 9.54 -5.18
CA LEU A 195 -5.74 8.39 -5.23
C LEU A 195 -6.93 8.67 -6.14
N SER A 196 -7.54 9.86 -6.02
CA SER A 196 -8.63 10.26 -6.91
C SER A 196 -8.20 10.19 -8.39
N ARG A 197 -7.00 10.69 -8.73
CA ARG A 197 -6.46 10.59 -10.10
C ARG A 197 -6.18 9.15 -10.53
N MET A 198 -5.65 8.31 -9.63
CA MET A 198 -5.42 6.88 -9.88
C MET A 198 -6.73 6.14 -10.16
N VAL A 199 -7.78 6.40 -9.38
CA VAL A 199 -9.11 5.78 -9.55
C VAL A 199 -9.75 6.20 -10.86
N ILE A 200 -9.67 7.49 -11.23
CA ILE A 200 -10.15 7.99 -12.52
C ILE A 200 -9.45 7.29 -13.69
N ALA A 201 -8.12 7.09 -13.60
CA ALA A 201 -7.38 6.36 -14.63
C ALA A 201 -7.77 4.88 -14.69
N LEU A 202 -8.01 4.23 -13.55
CA LEU A 202 -8.44 2.82 -13.49
C LEU A 202 -9.82 2.60 -14.12
N GLN A 203 -10.76 3.53 -13.87
CA GLN A 203 -12.14 3.47 -14.35
C GLN A 203 -12.28 3.78 -15.85
N ASN A 204 -11.27 4.42 -16.45
CA ASN A 204 -11.29 4.70 -17.88
C ASN A 204 -10.94 3.43 -18.68
N GLU A 205 -11.97 2.74 -19.16
CA GLU A 205 -11.82 1.51 -19.96
C GLU A 205 -11.11 1.74 -21.31
N ASN A 206 -11.02 2.98 -21.79
CA ASN A 206 -10.26 3.31 -23.01
C ASN A 206 -8.74 3.31 -22.79
N LEU A 207 -8.27 3.32 -21.54
CA LEU A 207 -6.85 3.23 -21.23
C LEU A 207 -6.45 1.76 -21.16
N SER A 208 -5.38 1.38 -21.86
CA SER A 208 -4.76 0.07 -21.70
C SER A 208 -4.10 -0.04 -20.31
N LEU A 209 -3.88 -1.27 -19.84
CA LEU A 209 -3.22 -1.50 -18.55
C LEU A 209 -1.83 -0.86 -18.49
N GLN A 210 -1.06 -0.92 -19.58
CA GLN A 210 0.25 -0.29 -19.67
C GLN A 210 0.19 1.24 -19.52
N VAL A 211 -0.84 1.88 -20.08
CA VAL A 211 -1.05 3.33 -19.94
C VAL A 211 -1.45 3.69 -18.50
N VAL A 212 -2.26 2.85 -17.86
CA VAL A 212 -2.58 3.02 -16.43
C VAL A 212 -1.33 2.89 -15.57
N ASP A 213 -0.48 1.89 -15.81
CA ASP A 213 0.77 1.68 -15.08
C ASP A 213 1.75 2.85 -15.27
N ALA A 214 1.86 3.38 -16.49
CA ALA A 214 2.64 4.58 -16.78
C ALA A 214 2.07 5.80 -16.03
N ALA A 215 0.75 6.01 -16.06
CA ALA A 215 0.10 7.09 -15.33
C ALA A 215 0.35 6.98 -13.81
N PHE A 216 0.28 5.77 -13.25
CA PHE A 216 0.56 5.50 -11.84
C PHE A 216 2.00 5.82 -11.48
N THR A 217 2.95 5.46 -12.36
CA THR A 217 4.36 5.78 -12.18
C THR A 217 4.57 7.29 -12.14
N CYS A 218 4.05 8.03 -13.12
CA CYS A 218 4.14 9.49 -13.16
C CYS A 218 3.50 10.15 -11.93
N LEU A 219 2.31 9.69 -11.52
CA LEU A 219 1.62 10.17 -10.32
C LEU A 219 2.45 9.93 -9.07
N LYS A 220 2.98 8.72 -8.88
CA LYS A 220 3.83 8.41 -7.72
C LYS A 220 5.09 9.26 -7.70
N GLU A 221 5.72 9.48 -8.85
CA GLU A 221 6.92 10.34 -8.95
C GLU A 221 6.61 11.80 -8.63
N GLU A 222 5.53 12.36 -9.19
CA GLU A 222 5.05 13.72 -8.88
C GLU A 222 4.90 13.89 -7.36
N TRP A 223 4.20 12.95 -6.72
CA TRP A 223 3.91 13.01 -5.29
C TRP A 223 5.14 12.74 -4.41
N MET A 224 6.02 11.83 -4.83
CA MET A 224 7.31 11.63 -4.17
C MET A 224 8.21 12.88 -4.25
N ASN A 225 8.12 13.66 -5.33
CA ASN A 225 8.83 14.93 -5.42
C ASN A 225 8.27 15.96 -4.43
N LYS A 226 6.93 16.02 -4.23
CA LYS A 226 6.33 16.83 -3.17
C LYS A 226 6.80 16.39 -1.77
N VAL A 227 6.89 15.08 -1.53
CA VAL A 227 7.42 14.50 -0.28
C VAL A 227 8.88 14.91 -0.04
N LYS A 228 9.73 14.86 -1.07
CA LYS A 228 11.14 15.31 -1.00
C LYS A 228 11.24 16.79 -0.63
N VAL A 229 10.43 17.64 -1.27
CA VAL A 229 10.37 19.08 -0.95
C VAL A 229 9.94 19.29 0.50
N LEU A 230 8.88 18.61 0.94
CA LEU A 230 8.38 18.69 2.32
C LEU A 230 9.42 18.20 3.32
N PHE A 231 10.12 17.10 3.04
CA PHE A 231 11.19 16.56 3.90
C PHE A 231 12.33 17.56 4.04
N LYS A 232 12.84 18.10 2.93
CA LYS A 232 13.90 19.12 2.96
C LYS A 232 13.45 20.35 3.75
N PHE A 233 12.22 20.81 3.53
CA PHE A 233 11.69 21.99 4.21
C PHE A 233 11.54 21.79 5.73
N THR A 234 10.99 20.64 6.15
CA THR A 234 10.64 20.39 7.56
C THR A 234 11.76 19.78 8.39
N LYS A 235 12.67 19.01 7.79
CA LYS A 235 13.77 18.35 8.52
C LYS A 235 15.12 19.04 8.33
N ALA A 236 15.41 19.53 7.12
CA ALA A 236 16.68 20.19 6.80
C ALA A 236 16.61 21.71 7.01
N GLY A 237 15.42 22.31 6.83
CA GLY A 237 15.20 23.76 6.86
C GLY A 237 15.13 24.43 8.25
N GLY A 238 15.32 23.68 9.35
CA GLY A 238 15.25 24.17 10.74
C GLY A 238 13.83 24.27 11.34
N ASN A 239 13.67 25.05 12.42
CA ASN A 239 12.38 25.27 13.10
C ASN A 239 11.46 26.12 12.22
N ARG A 240 10.85 25.49 11.21
CA ARG A 240 9.78 26.09 10.41
C ARG A 240 8.47 26.00 11.16
N SER A 241 7.70 27.08 11.13
CA SER A 241 6.40 27.10 11.80
C SER A 241 5.40 26.20 11.06
N GLU A 242 4.31 25.82 11.75
CA GLU A 242 3.20 25.13 11.11
C GLU A 242 2.55 25.98 10.01
N ASP A 243 2.58 27.32 10.15
CA ASP A 243 2.08 28.24 9.15
C ASP A 243 2.91 28.21 7.86
N ASP A 244 4.25 28.18 8.00
CA ASP A 244 5.17 28.03 6.87
C ASP A 244 4.94 26.69 6.16
N THR A 245 4.71 25.62 6.92
CA THR A 245 4.42 24.29 6.37
C THR A 245 3.09 24.29 5.61
N ARG A 246 2.04 24.93 6.15
CA ARG A 246 0.75 25.08 5.48
C ARG A 246 0.88 25.87 4.17
N LYS A 247 1.65 26.97 4.16
CA LYS A 247 1.94 27.75 2.94
C LYS A 247 2.67 26.91 1.89
N LEU A 248 3.66 26.12 2.30
CA LEU A 248 4.35 25.21 1.39
C LEU A 248 3.38 24.20 0.77
N LEU A 249 2.51 23.59 1.58
CA LEU A 249 1.51 22.62 1.09
C LEU A 249 0.60 23.25 0.02
N GLN A 250 0.17 24.50 0.22
CA GLN A 250 -0.59 25.24 -0.80
C GLN A 250 0.22 25.44 -2.08
N ILE A 251 1.50 25.85 -1.98
CA ILE A 251 2.38 26.09 -3.14
C ILE A 251 2.61 24.81 -3.95
N VAL A 252 2.83 23.66 -3.29
CA VAL A 252 3.03 22.37 -3.98
C VAL A 252 1.70 21.74 -4.43
N GLY A 253 0.57 22.42 -4.23
CA GLY A 253 -0.75 21.92 -4.60
C GLY A 253 -1.15 20.65 -3.83
N ALA A 254 -0.83 20.60 -2.54
CA ALA A 254 -1.30 19.57 -1.62
C ALA A 254 -2.40 20.13 -0.73
N ARG A 255 -3.46 19.35 -0.53
CA ARG A 255 -4.65 19.72 0.26
C ARG A 255 -4.60 19.08 1.64
N GLU A 256 -5.59 19.37 2.48
CA GLU A 256 -5.67 18.84 3.84
C GLU A 256 -5.78 17.30 3.85
N GLU A 257 -6.58 16.75 2.94
CA GLU A 257 -6.75 15.31 2.72
C GLU A 257 -5.45 14.59 2.31
N ASP A 258 -4.46 15.33 1.81
CA ASP A 258 -3.19 14.76 1.36
C ASP A 258 -2.16 14.64 2.49
N LYS A 259 -2.41 15.24 3.66
CA LYS A 259 -1.42 15.32 4.76
C LYS A 259 -1.00 13.96 5.29
N LEU A 260 -1.95 13.04 5.48
CA LEU A 260 -1.66 11.69 5.98
C LEU A 260 -0.79 10.93 4.98
N LEU A 261 -1.13 11.02 3.69
CA LEU A 261 -0.36 10.42 2.61
C LEU A 261 1.07 10.97 2.57
N LEU A 262 1.24 12.30 2.62
CA LEU A 262 2.56 12.92 2.57
C LEU A 262 3.44 12.51 3.76
N LYS A 263 2.86 12.44 4.96
CA LYS A 263 3.56 11.97 6.17
C LYS A 263 3.98 10.50 6.01
N PHE A 264 3.09 9.65 5.54
CA PHE A 264 3.40 8.24 5.33
C PHE A 264 4.47 8.05 4.25
N TRP A 265 4.35 8.70 3.09
CA TRP A 265 5.29 8.51 1.97
C TRP A 265 6.69 9.04 2.26
N MET A 266 6.82 9.96 3.22
CA MET A 266 8.12 10.40 3.75
C MET A 266 8.94 9.25 4.37
N THR A 267 8.27 8.22 4.89
CA THR A 267 8.94 7.03 5.44
C THR A 267 9.69 6.27 4.35
N GLY A 268 9.14 6.22 3.12
CA GLY A 268 9.71 5.54 1.97
C GLY A 268 10.82 6.28 1.21
N LEU A 269 11.28 7.43 1.72
CA LEU A 269 12.51 8.05 1.24
C LEU A 269 13.73 7.17 1.59
N SER A 270 14.66 7.02 0.65
CA SER A 270 15.85 6.19 0.86
C SER A 270 16.76 6.75 1.95
N VAL A 271 17.48 5.86 2.65
CA VAL A 271 18.43 6.23 3.70
C VAL A 271 19.53 7.13 3.13
N GLN A 272 20.03 6.85 1.93
CA GLN A 272 21.06 7.69 1.28
C GLN A 272 20.53 9.11 1.04
N TYR A 273 19.28 9.25 0.57
CA TYR A 273 18.67 10.56 0.32
C TYR A 273 18.50 11.34 1.62
N LYS A 274 17.93 10.71 2.67
CA LYS A 274 17.74 11.35 3.97
C LYS A 274 19.07 11.85 4.53
N THR A 275 20.10 11.00 4.51
CA THR A 275 21.44 11.31 5.02
C THR A 275 22.07 12.48 4.26
N HIS A 276 22.03 12.46 2.92
CA HIS A 276 22.56 13.53 2.08
C HIS A 276 21.89 14.88 2.35
N ILE A 277 20.56 14.91 2.44
CA ILE A 277 19.81 16.15 2.70
C ILE A 277 20.12 16.70 4.10
N LEU A 278 20.22 15.84 5.11
CA LEU A 278 20.56 16.27 6.47
C LEU A 278 22.01 16.77 6.55
N ALA A 279 22.97 16.06 5.94
CA ALA A 279 24.37 16.48 5.91
C ALA A 279 24.56 17.83 5.21
N SER A 280 23.94 18.02 4.04
CA SER A 280 24.03 19.29 3.30
C SER A 280 23.41 20.48 4.03
N SER A 281 22.45 20.25 4.94
CA SER A 281 21.88 21.33 5.77
C SER A 281 22.75 21.75 6.96
N ILE A 282 23.68 20.91 7.40
CA ILE A 282 24.63 21.23 8.48
C ILE A 282 25.75 22.14 7.95
N VAL A 283 26.16 21.97 6.70
CA VAL A 283 27.24 22.76 6.06
C VAL A 283 26.81 24.22 5.78
N HIS A 284 25.51 24.52 5.83
CA HIS A 284 24.95 25.84 5.57
C HIS A 284 24.37 26.55 6.82
N ARG A 285 24.66 26.04 8.02
CA ARG A 285 24.43 26.74 9.29
C ARG A 285 25.75 27.21 9.87
#